data_AF-A0A1C5A6Y0-F1
#
_entry.id   AF-A0A1C5A6Y0-F1
#
_cell.length_a   1.000
_cell.length_b   1.000
_cell.length_c   1.000
_cell.angle_alpha   90.00
_cell.angle_beta   90.00
_cell.angle_gamma   90.00
#
_symmetry.space_group_name_H-M   'P 1'
#
loop_
_entity.id
_entity.type
_entity.pdbx_description
1 polymer ?
#
loop_
_entity_poly.entity_id
_entity_poly.type
_entity_poly.pdbx_seq_one_letter_code
_entity_poly.pdbx_strand_id
1 'polypeptide(L)' 'MTAHRELPLLVLLAWECLDQHRRGRCGKCAETGFCPLVEAARGRIRQWRRFRHVWGWR' A
#
# COMPACT_ATOMS: atom_id res chain seq x y z
N MET A 1 -8.75 12.01 -24.77
CA MET A 1 -7.85 10.93 -24.29
C MET A 1 -7.85 10.98 -22.78
N THR A 2 -8.37 9.92 -22.18
CA THR A 2 -8.68 9.74 -20.76
C THR A 2 -7.47 9.98 -19.87
N ALA A 3 -7.60 10.86 -18.86
CA ALA A 3 -6.63 11.02 -17.80
C ALA A 3 -6.47 9.66 -17.08
N HIS A 4 -5.43 8.91 -17.42
CA HIS A 4 -4.96 7.83 -16.58
C HIS A 4 -4.60 8.47 -15.24
N ARG A 5 -5.47 8.28 -14.24
CA ARG A 5 -5.31 8.81 -12.89
C ARG A 5 -4.06 8.18 -12.29
N GLU A 6 -2.92 8.85 -12.40
CA GLU A 6 -1.63 8.34 -11.94
C GLU A 6 -1.69 8.06 -10.44
N LEU A 7 -1.49 6.79 -10.08
CA LEU A 7 -1.37 6.41 -8.68
C LEU A 7 0.00 6.89 -8.19
N PRO A 8 0.10 7.64 -7.08
CA PRO A 8 1.39 8.06 -6.57
C PRO A 8 2.31 6.86 -6.38
N LEU A 9 3.58 6.99 -6.80
CA LEU A 9 4.56 5.89 -6.77
C LEU A 9 4.65 5.21 -5.40
N LEU A 10 4.60 5.99 -4.31
CA LEU A 10 4.63 5.44 -2.95
C LEU A 10 3.42 4.55 -2.60
N VAL A 11 2.28 4.76 -3.25
CA VAL A 11 1.08 3.93 -3.09
C VAL A 11 1.19 2.67 -3.95
N LEU A 12 1.76 2.76 -5.16
CA LEU A 12 2.07 1.59 -5.99
C LEU A 12 3.02 0.64 -5.26
N LEU A 13 4.16 1.16 -4.78
CA LEU A 13 5.15 0.38 -4.03
C LEU A 13 4.57 -0.21 -2.72
N ALA A 14 3.61 0.48 -2.10
CA ALA A 14 2.92 -0.06 -0.94
C ALA A 14 2.05 -1.29 -1.31
N TRP A 15 1.36 -1.27 -2.45
CA TRP A 15 0.61 -2.42 -2.93
C TRP A 15 1.52 -3.60 -3.28
N GLU A 16 2.63 -3.35 -3.98
CA GLU A 16 3.63 -4.38 -4.30
C GLU A 16 4.22 -5.01 -3.04
N CYS A 17 4.54 -4.20 -2.03
CA CYS A 17 5.02 -4.69 -0.74
C CYS A 17 4.03 -5.69 -0.12
N LEU A 18 2.74 -5.36 -0.11
CA LEU A 18 1.71 -6.24 0.43
C LEU A 18 1.54 -7.52 -0.39
N ASP A 19 1.59 -7.42 -1.72
CA ASP A 19 1.47 -8.57 -2.62
C ASP A 19 2.67 -9.53 -2.46
N GLN A 20 3.88 -8.99 -2.36
CA GLN A 20 5.07 -9.80 -2.07
C GLN A 20 4.92 -10.54 -0.74
N HIS A 21 4.47 -9.87 0.33
CA HIS A 21 4.27 -10.50 1.63
C HIS A 21 3.10 -11.49 1.67
N ARG A 22 2.14 -11.38 0.75
CA ARG A 22 1.07 -12.37 0.56
C ARG A 22 1.58 -13.63 -0.13
N ARG A 23 2.49 -13.49 -1.11
CA ARG A 23 3.10 -14.61 -1.83
C ARG A 23 4.20 -15.30 -1.01
N GLY A 24 4.92 -14.56 -0.18
CA GLY A 24 5.94 -15.09 0.71
C GLY A 24 6.16 -14.14 1.89
N ARG A 25 5.93 -14.64 3.11
CA ARG A 25 6.23 -13.87 4.32
C ARG A 25 7.74 -13.64 4.41
N CYS A 26 8.16 -12.39 4.62
CA CYS A 26 9.54 -12.11 4.99
C CYS A 26 9.87 -12.72 6.36
N GLY A 27 11.15 -12.85 6.71
CA GLY A 27 11.58 -13.46 7.99
C GLY A 27 10.86 -12.89 9.21
N LYS A 28 10.73 -11.56 9.28
CA LYS A 28 10.00 -10.88 10.37
C LYS A 28 8.53 -11.29 10.45
N CYS A 29 7.83 -11.32 9.32
CA CYS A 29 6.45 -11.80 9.23
C CYS A 29 6.31 -13.28 9.59
N ALA A 30 7.29 -14.10 9.22
CA ALA A 30 7.28 -15.54 9.47
C ALA A 30 7.50 -15.85 10.96
N GLU A 31 8.40 -15.12 11.61
CA GLU A 31 8.77 -15.32 13.01
C GLU A 31 7.77 -14.69 13.99
N THR A 32 7.38 -13.44 13.75
CA THR A 32 6.63 -12.65 14.74
C THR A 32 5.18 -12.37 14.33
N GLY A 33 4.81 -12.70 13.09
CA GLY A 33 3.53 -12.27 12.50
C GLY A 33 3.44 -10.76 12.23
N PHE A 34 4.48 -10.00 12.58
CA PHE A 34 4.55 -8.55 12.43
C PHE A 34 5.67 -8.15 11.46
N CYS A 35 5.39 -7.16 10.60
CA CYS A 35 6.42 -6.54 9.79
C CYS A 35 6.18 -5.03 9.67
N PRO A 36 7.18 -4.20 10.05
CA PRO A 36 7.04 -2.75 10.00
C PRO A 36 6.83 -2.24 8.56
N LEU A 37 7.35 -2.94 7.54
CA LEU A 37 7.15 -2.58 6.14
C LEU A 37 5.69 -2.79 5.71
N VAL A 38 5.08 -3.90 6.13
CA VAL A 38 3.67 -4.21 5.87
C VAL A 38 2.76 -3.17 6.53
N GLU A 39 3.05 -2.79 7.78
CA GLU A 39 2.27 -1.78 8.48
C GLU A 39 2.43 -0.38 7.87
N ALA A 40 3.64 0.00 7.47
CA ALA A 40 3.88 1.25 6.74
C ALA A 40 3.12 1.26 5.39
N ALA A 41 3.15 0.16 4.64
CA ALA A 41 2.41 0.01 3.37
C ALA A 41 0.89 0.15 3.57
N ARG A 42 0.32 -0.54 4.57
CA ARG A 42 -1.09 -0.39 4.97
C ARG A 42 -1.43 1.04 5.36
N GLY A 43 -0.52 1.72 6.06
CA GLY A 43 -0.65 3.14 6.42
C GLY A 43 -0.78 4.04 5.19
N ARG A 44 0.15 3.92 4.23
CA ARG A 44 0.14 4.71 2.98
C ARG A 44 -1.13 4.50 2.17
N ILE A 45 -1.59 3.25 2.02
CA ILE A 45 -2.82 2.95 1.28
C ILE A 45 -4.03 3.55 1.98
N ARG A 46 -4.14 3.45 3.32
CA ARG A 46 -5.22 4.07 4.09
C ARG A 46 -5.23 5.59 3.95
N GLN A 47 -4.07 6.23 4.04
CA GLN A 47 -3.94 7.68 3.86
C GLN A 47 -4.33 8.11 2.44
N TRP A 48 -3.89 7.37 1.42
CA TRP A 48 -4.26 7.65 0.04
C TRP A 48 -5.76 7.54 -0.20
N ARG A 49 -6.42 6.50 0.36
CA ARG A 49 -7.88 6.37 0.28
C ARG A 49 -8.59 7.54 0.97
N ARG A 50 -8.10 7.99 2.13
CA ARG A 50 -8.64 9.18 2.81
C ARG A 50 -8.45 10.44 1.97
N PHE A 51 -7.27 10.65 1.40
CA PHE A 51 -7.00 11.76 0.50
C PHE A 51 -7.98 11.76 -0.68
N ARG A 52 -8.11 10.63 -1.38
CA ARG A 52 -9.06 10.51 -2.50
C ARG A 52 -10.51 10.78 -2.09
N HIS A 53 -10.91 10.32 -0.91
CA HIS A 53 -12.26 10.55 -0.39
C HIS A 53 -12.52 12.02 -0.06
N VAL A 54 -11.60 12.68 0.66
CA VAL A 54 -11.73 14.09 1.07
C VAL A 54 -11.71 15.02 -0.14
N TRP A 55 -10.83 14.77 -1.11
CA TRP A 55 -10.67 15.64 -2.27
C TRP A 55 -11.60 15.30 -3.44
N GLY A 56 -12.59 14.41 -3.24
CA GLY A 56 -13.63 14.14 -4.23
C GLY A 56 -13.16 13.37 -5.48
N TRP A 57 -12.05 12.64 -5.41
CA TRP A 57 -11.50 11.84 -6.52
C TRP A 57 -12.30 10.53 -6.68
N ARG A 58 -13.59 10.64 -7.05
CA ARG A 58 -14.45 9.50 -7.40
C ARG A 58 -14.15 9.04 -8.83
#